data_AF-A0A835QSD8-F1
#
_entry.id   AF-A0A835QSD8-F1
#
_cell.length_a   1.000
_cell.length_b   1.000
_cell.length_c   1.000
_cell.angle_alpha   90.00
_cell.angle_beta   90.00
_cell.angle_gamma   90.00
#
_symmetry.space_group_name_H-M   'P 1'
#
loop_
_entity.id
_entity.type
_entity.pdbx_description
1 polymer ?
#
loop_
_entity_poly.entity_id
_entity_poly.type
_entity_poly.pdbx_seq_one_letter_code
_entity_poly.pdbx_strand_id
1 'polypeptide(L)'
;MGRVIGPVAQRVWQRRLASTKEPLLATKANPNRLLVTLSCVWPLSWFKLRLDGNSKHRSPWPDDSTMSCFLSLERGKFWFPAQVYNREHGHVGFMLSCYDAELCYDCNTDTFHARYPPHGRRTIVIEEGVQWDRVRTPPVDTLAHELHVSDCLHDLQPGDHVEIQWRRNKEFPYGWWYGNVGHLESCNGNEHYCRCKTSDTLVLEFNQYAHGSRWRRAVINRKDHREEGNETDGFYGGMRKLHDKDEISKWKQLWPPGILE
;
A
#
# COMPACT_ATOMS: atom_id res chain seq x y z
N MET A 1 5.35 -13.17 6.53
CA MET A 1 6.01 -12.88 5.24
C MET A 1 5.11 -13.00 4.01
N GLY A 2 4.35 -14.10 3.80
CA GLY A 2 3.48 -14.26 2.61
C GLY A 2 2.36 -13.23 2.43
N ARG A 3 2.07 -12.39 3.44
CA ARG A 3 1.04 -11.33 3.38
C ARG A 3 1.54 -10.00 2.78
N VAL A 4 2.84 -9.76 2.71
CA VAL A 4 3.42 -8.46 2.28
C VAL A 4 3.97 -8.51 0.86
N ILE A 5 4.53 -9.65 0.43
CA ILE A 5 5.00 -9.84 -0.94
C ILE A 5 3.83 -10.32 -1.81
N GLY A 6 2.98 -9.39 -2.22
CA GLY A 6 1.85 -9.67 -3.10
C GLY A 6 2.24 -9.95 -4.56
N PRO A 7 1.27 -10.25 -5.44
CA PRO A 7 1.50 -10.55 -6.85
C PRO A 7 2.25 -9.43 -7.60
N VAL A 8 2.03 -8.17 -7.23
CA VAL A 8 2.72 -7.01 -7.83
C VAL A 8 4.22 -7.05 -7.49
N ALA A 9 4.57 -7.25 -6.22
CA ALA A 9 5.96 -7.39 -5.78
C ALA A 9 6.66 -8.57 -6.45
N GLN A 10 5.95 -9.69 -6.63
CA GLN A 10 6.47 -10.85 -7.36
C GLN A 10 6.75 -10.51 -8.84
N ARG A 11 5.84 -9.81 -9.54
CA ARG A 11 6.09 -9.37 -10.93
C ARG A 11 7.30 -8.44 -11.03
N VAL A 12 7.46 -7.51 -10.08
CA VAL A 12 8.63 -6.60 -10.02
C VAL A 12 9.92 -7.40 -9.82
N TRP A 13 9.92 -8.38 -8.93
CA TRP A 13 11.05 -9.28 -8.72
C TRP A 13 11.43 -10.04 -10.00
N GLN A 14 10.44 -10.62 -10.69
CA GLN A 14 10.67 -11.37 -11.94
C GLN A 14 11.25 -10.48 -13.05
N ARG A 15 10.77 -9.24 -13.20
CA ARG A 15 11.36 -8.27 -14.15
C ARG A 15 12.82 -7.96 -13.82
N ARG A 16 13.16 -7.80 -12.54
CA ARG A 16 14.55 -7.56 -12.11
C ARG A 16 15.46 -8.74 -12.47
N LEU A 17 14.99 -9.96 -12.26
CA LEU A 17 15.74 -11.16 -12.65
C LEU A 17 15.92 -11.24 -14.17
N ALA A 18 14.89 -10.93 -14.95
CA ALA A 18 14.99 -10.89 -16.41
C ALA A 18 15.99 -9.83 -16.91
N SER A 19 15.97 -8.62 -16.32
CA SER A 19 16.92 -7.55 -16.65
C SER A 19 18.37 -7.87 -16.27
N THR A 20 18.58 -8.70 -15.24
CA THR A 20 19.92 -9.15 -14.82
C THR A 20 20.47 -10.25 -15.74
N LYS A 21 19.61 -10.91 -16.51
CA LYS A 21 19.95 -11.98 -17.46
C LYS A 21 20.24 -11.47 -18.89
N GLU A 22 20.15 -10.16 -19.15
CA GLU A 22 20.61 -9.58 -20.42
C GLU A 22 22.14 -9.79 -20.57
N PRO A 23 22.64 -10.30 -21.72
CA PRO A 23 24.05 -10.64 -21.85
C PRO A 23 24.89 -9.36 -21.84
N LEU A 24 25.72 -9.22 -20.81
CA LEU A 24 26.82 -8.26 -20.79
C LEU A 24 27.73 -8.52 -22.00
N LEU A 25 27.57 -7.71 -23.04
CA LEU A 25 28.59 -7.50 -24.06
C LEU A 25 29.88 -7.11 -23.35
N ALA A 26 30.85 -8.00 -23.45
CA ALA A 26 32.07 -8.01 -22.68
C ALA A 26 32.80 -6.67 -22.76
N THR A 27 32.94 -5.99 -21.62
CA THR A 27 34.00 -5.00 -21.45
C THR A 27 34.84 -5.41 -20.25
N LYS A 28 36.06 -5.85 -20.53
CA LYS A 28 37.09 -6.20 -19.55
C LYS A 28 37.40 -4.98 -18.67
N ALA A 29 37.28 -5.12 -17.35
CA ALA A 29 37.98 -4.27 -16.40
C ALA A 29 38.34 -5.05 -15.13
N ASN A 30 39.57 -4.82 -14.67
CA ASN A 30 40.32 -5.55 -13.66
C ASN A 30 39.72 -5.46 -12.24
N PRO A 31 39.97 -6.46 -11.34
CA PRO A 31 39.41 -6.49 -10.01
C PRO A 31 40.35 -5.82 -9.00
N ASN A 32 39.91 -4.77 -8.31
CA ASN A 32 40.56 -4.34 -7.06
C ASN A 32 39.51 -3.95 -6.01
N ARG A 33 39.30 -4.90 -5.09
CA ARG A 33 39.02 -4.81 -3.64
C ARG A 33 38.54 -3.47 -3.07
N LEU A 34 37.42 -3.54 -2.33
CA LEU A 34 37.37 -3.11 -0.93
C LEU A 34 36.40 -4.01 -0.14
N LEU A 35 36.96 -4.61 0.91
CA LEU A 35 36.29 -5.48 1.88
C LEU A 35 35.52 -4.61 2.86
N VAL A 36 34.22 -4.86 3.03
CA VAL A 36 33.48 -4.41 4.21
C VAL A 36 33.02 -5.66 4.95
N THR A 37 33.49 -5.78 6.18
CA THR A 37 33.26 -6.86 7.13
C THR A 37 31.81 -6.88 7.61
N LEU A 38 31.16 -8.04 7.50
CA LEU A 38 29.82 -8.34 8.02
C LEU A 38 29.95 -9.00 9.40
N SER A 39 29.21 -8.51 10.39
CA SER A 39 28.98 -9.22 11.65
C SER A 39 27.51 -9.19 12.01
N CYS A 40 26.74 -10.13 11.46
CA CYS A 40 25.49 -10.58 12.05
C CYS A 40 25.67 -12.07 12.34
N VAL A 41 26.04 -12.36 13.58
CA VAL A 41 26.12 -13.72 14.10
C VAL A 41 24.72 -14.06 14.57
N TRP A 42 24.05 -15.08 13.99
CA TRP A 42 22.98 -15.81 14.67
C TRP A 42 22.95 -17.28 14.25
N PRO A 43 22.55 -18.19 15.16
CA PRO A 43 22.78 -19.61 15.04
C PRO A 43 21.55 -20.29 14.47
N LEU A 44 21.57 -20.57 13.17
CA LEU A 44 20.71 -21.61 12.60
C LEU A 44 21.59 -22.84 12.35
N SER A 45 21.75 -23.63 13.41
CA SER A 45 21.93 -25.06 13.24
C SER A 45 20.74 -25.52 12.41
N TRP A 46 20.98 -25.96 11.17
CA TRP A 46 20.16 -26.87 10.36
C TRP A 46 20.71 -26.87 8.93
N PHE A 47 21.94 -27.36 8.72
CA PHE A 47 22.38 -28.08 7.51
C PHE A 47 23.73 -28.75 7.84
N LYS A 48 23.69 -29.90 8.54
CA LYS A 48 24.82 -30.82 8.58
C LYS A 48 24.88 -31.53 7.21
N LEU A 49 25.48 -30.90 6.21
CA LEU A 49 25.98 -31.63 5.05
C LEU A 49 27.38 -32.11 5.39
N ARG A 50 27.52 -33.43 5.49
CA ARG A 50 28.78 -34.14 5.72
C ARG A 50 29.83 -33.62 4.75
N LEU A 51 30.93 -33.12 5.31
CA LEU A 51 32.13 -32.79 4.58
C LEU A 51 32.84 -34.12 4.26
N ASP A 52 32.74 -34.58 3.01
CA ASP A 52 33.73 -35.50 2.46
C ASP A 52 33.73 -35.44 0.93
N GLY A 53 34.93 -35.37 0.34
CA GLY A 53 35.15 -35.75 -1.04
C GLY A 53 34.96 -34.67 -2.11
N ASN A 54 35.99 -33.84 -2.27
CA ASN A 54 36.48 -33.28 -3.54
C ASN A 54 35.76 -33.74 -4.82
N SER A 55 34.79 -32.94 -5.31
CA SER A 55 34.45 -32.90 -6.75
C SER A 55 33.72 -31.59 -7.07
N LYS A 56 34.05 -31.03 -8.24
CA LYS A 56 33.45 -29.82 -8.81
C LYS A 56 31.95 -30.04 -9.02
N HIS A 57 31.12 -29.60 -8.09
CA HIS A 57 29.70 -29.40 -8.35
C HIS A 57 29.38 -27.91 -8.19
N ARG A 58 29.26 -27.22 -9.34
CA ARG A 58 28.46 -25.99 -9.40
C ARG A 58 27.09 -26.38 -8.88
N SER A 59 26.65 -25.79 -7.77
CA SER A 59 25.27 -25.92 -7.37
C SER A 59 24.41 -25.18 -8.40
N PRO A 60 23.49 -25.86 -9.11
CA PRO A 60 22.58 -25.21 -10.03
C PRO A 60 21.33 -24.84 -9.23
N TRP A 61 21.42 -23.81 -8.41
CA TRP A 61 20.19 -23.24 -7.83
C TRP A 61 19.59 -22.29 -8.87
N PRO A 62 18.33 -22.46 -9.28
CA PRO A 62 17.69 -21.50 -10.16
C PRO A 62 17.59 -20.17 -9.41
N ASP A 63 18.27 -19.14 -9.92
CA ASP A 63 18.19 -17.75 -9.45
C ASP A 63 16.74 -17.20 -9.42
N ASP A 64 15.78 -17.92 -10.00
CA ASP A 64 14.33 -17.63 -10.05
C ASP A 64 13.50 -18.15 -8.87
N SER A 65 14.10 -18.81 -7.88
CA SER A 65 13.35 -19.43 -6.79
C SER A 65 12.82 -18.40 -5.78
N THR A 66 11.66 -18.66 -5.17
CA THR A 66 11.09 -17.88 -4.02
C THR A 66 12.12 -17.59 -2.93
N MET A 67 13.09 -18.48 -2.75
CA MET A 67 14.22 -18.33 -1.82
C MET A 67 15.17 -17.17 -2.19
N SER A 68 15.43 -16.92 -3.48
CA SER A 68 16.27 -15.81 -3.95
C SER A 68 15.62 -14.45 -3.69
N CYS A 69 14.29 -14.37 -3.89
CA CYS A 69 13.47 -13.21 -3.51
C CYS A 69 13.54 -12.95 -2.01
N PHE A 70 13.32 -13.99 -1.21
CA PHE A 70 13.41 -13.92 0.26
C PHE A 70 14.79 -13.43 0.72
N LEU A 71 15.87 -14.04 0.24
CA LEU A 71 17.23 -13.64 0.59
C LEU A 71 17.55 -12.19 0.17
N SER A 72 16.99 -11.71 -0.94
CA SER A 72 17.19 -10.33 -1.39
C SER A 72 16.43 -9.32 -0.54
N LEU A 73 15.23 -9.69 -0.08
CA LEU A 73 14.44 -8.91 0.86
C LEU A 73 15.12 -8.86 2.23
N GLU A 74 15.53 -10.00 2.78
CA GLU A 74 16.24 -10.11 4.07
C GLU A 74 17.54 -9.30 4.12
N ARG A 75 18.19 -9.12 2.95
CA ARG A 75 19.43 -8.33 2.84
C ARG A 75 19.18 -6.83 2.63
N GLY A 76 17.93 -6.37 2.60
CA GLY A 76 17.58 -4.98 2.31
C GLY A 76 18.02 -4.52 0.91
N LYS A 77 18.07 -5.43 -0.07
CA LYS A 77 18.52 -5.13 -1.44
C LYS A 77 17.38 -4.98 -2.43
N PHE A 78 16.13 -5.13 -1.97
CA PHE A 78 14.95 -5.18 -2.81
C PHE A 78 13.90 -4.18 -2.34
N TRP A 79 13.65 -3.19 -3.19
CA TRP A 79 12.50 -2.30 -3.09
C TRP A 79 11.33 -2.93 -3.82
N PHE A 80 10.17 -2.99 -3.17
CA PHE A 80 8.96 -3.57 -3.76
C PHE A 80 7.73 -2.70 -3.49
N PRO A 81 6.76 -2.65 -4.42
CA PRO A 81 5.56 -1.85 -4.24
C PRO A 81 4.67 -2.46 -3.15
N ALA A 82 4.22 -1.62 -2.22
CA ALA A 82 3.23 -1.93 -1.22
C ALA A 82 2.43 -0.68 -0.85
N GLN A 83 1.46 -0.83 0.04
CA GLN A 83 0.76 0.28 0.66
C GLN A 83 1.08 0.36 2.14
N VAL A 84 1.19 1.58 2.64
CA VAL A 84 1.46 1.88 4.04
C VAL A 84 0.27 2.60 4.64
N TYR A 85 -0.30 2.04 5.70
CA TYR A 85 -1.31 2.73 6.51
C TYR A 85 -0.67 3.94 7.20
N ASN A 86 -1.31 5.11 7.05
CA ASN A 86 -0.90 6.32 7.75
C ASN A 86 -1.13 6.17 9.25
N ARG A 87 -0.20 6.70 10.04
CA ARG A 87 -0.34 6.79 11.50
C ARG A 87 -0.75 8.19 11.93
N GLU A 88 -1.33 8.24 13.13
CA GLU A 88 -1.69 9.44 13.87
C GLU A 88 -0.50 10.26 14.39
N HIS A 89 0.75 10.03 13.96
CA HIS A 89 1.93 10.74 14.50
C HIS A 89 1.92 12.24 14.12
N GLY A 90 1.00 13.02 14.70
CA GLY A 90 0.85 14.47 14.56
C GLY A 90 -0.04 14.95 13.41
N HIS A 91 -0.53 14.07 12.52
CA HIS A 91 -1.31 14.48 11.35
C HIS A 91 -2.73 13.88 11.32
N VAL A 92 -3.60 14.45 12.14
CA VAL A 92 -5.03 14.08 12.28
C VAL A 92 -5.76 14.06 10.92
N GLY A 93 -5.33 14.88 9.95
CA GLY A 93 -5.95 14.94 8.62
C GLY A 93 -5.77 13.71 7.71
N PHE A 94 -4.92 12.74 8.09
CA PHE A 94 -4.65 11.53 7.30
C PHE A 94 -5.10 10.24 8.01
N MET A 95 -5.93 10.34 9.05
CA MET A 95 -6.45 9.17 9.75
C MET A 95 -7.27 8.26 8.83
N LEU A 96 -7.14 6.95 9.06
CA LEU A 96 -7.80 5.91 8.26
C LEU A 96 -7.53 6.07 6.76
N SER A 97 -6.30 6.45 6.42
CA SER A 97 -5.82 6.47 5.04
C SER A 97 -4.57 5.62 4.87
N CYS A 98 -4.25 5.30 3.63
CA CYS A 98 -2.99 4.67 3.26
C CYS A 98 -2.47 5.23 1.95
N TYR A 99 -1.20 5.02 1.69
CA TYR A 99 -0.53 5.53 0.51
C TYR A 99 0.36 4.47 -0.14
N ASP A 100 0.57 4.60 -1.45
CA ASP A 100 1.48 3.76 -2.20
C ASP A 100 2.94 4.12 -1.89
N ALA A 101 3.76 3.10 -1.66
CA ALA A 101 5.18 3.26 -1.40
C ALA A 101 5.97 2.09 -1.99
N GLU A 102 7.26 2.32 -2.19
CA GLU A 102 8.19 1.20 -2.32
C GLU A 102 8.79 0.91 -0.95
N LEU A 103 8.75 -0.36 -0.54
CA LEU A 103 9.28 -0.80 0.74
C LEU A 103 10.58 -1.56 0.57
N CYS A 104 11.51 -1.33 1.49
CA CYS A 104 12.71 -2.13 1.66
C CYS A 104 12.80 -2.58 3.11
N TYR A 105 12.99 -3.88 3.33
CA TYR A 105 13.11 -4.45 4.66
C TYR A 105 14.50 -4.16 5.26
N ASP A 106 14.52 -3.76 6.53
CA ASP A 106 15.72 -3.64 7.35
C ASP A 106 15.70 -4.70 8.46
N CYS A 107 16.58 -5.70 8.31
CA CYS A 107 16.69 -6.82 9.24
C CYS A 107 17.33 -6.43 10.58
N ASN A 108 18.00 -5.29 10.69
CA ASN A 108 18.61 -4.86 11.96
C ASN A 108 17.55 -4.39 12.95
N THR A 109 16.50 -3.75 12.45
CA THR A 109 15.40 -3.20 13.24
C THR A 109 14.12 -4.01 13.16
N ASP A 110 14.05 -5.00 12.26
CA ASP A 110 12.82 -5.74 11.92
C ASP A 110 11.69 -4.80 11.46
N THR A 111 12.05 -3.83 10.61
CA THR A 111 11.12 -2.83 10.07
C THR A 111 11.33 -2.58 8.58
N PHE A 112 10.56 -1.67 7.99
CA PHE A 112 10.70 -1.23 6.61
C PHE A 112 11.11 0.24 6.51
N HIS A 113 11.92 0.53 5.50
CA HIS A 113 12.00 1.84 4.91
C HIS A 113 10.91 1.97 3.84
N ALA A 114 10.09 3.00 3.92
CA ALA A 114 9.07 3.31 2.93
C ALA A 114 9.47 4.55 2.12
N ARG A 115 9.62 4.35 0.81
CA ARG A 115 9.91 5.40 -0.16
C ARG A 115 8.63 5.88 -0.80
N TYR A 116 8.26 7.13 -0.52
CA TYR A 116 7.12 7.75 -1.17
C TYR A 116 7.47 8.14 -2.62
N PRO A 117 6.56 7.95 -3.59
CA PRO A 117 6.78 8.39 -4.97
C PRO A 117 7.10 9.89 -5.03
N PRO A 118 8.07 10.32 -5.85
CA PRO A 118 8.36 11.73 -6.01
C PRO A 118 7.13 12.47 -6.56
N HIS A 119 6.86 13.66 -6.04
CA HIS A 119 5.71 14.46 -6.42
C HIS A 119 6.12 15.91 -6.70
N GLY A 120 5.82 16.38 -7.91
CA GLY A 120 6.27 17.69 -8.41
C GLY A 120 7.79 17.86 -8.30
N ARG A 121 8.22 18.92 -7.60
CA ARG A 121 9.64 19.23 -7.37
C ARG A 121 10.20 18.69 -6.05
N ARG A 122 9.41 17.95 -5.26
CA ARG A 122 9.86 17.49 -3.94
C ARG A 122 10.80 16.29 -4.08
N THR A 123 11.84 16.29 -3.26
CA THR A 123 12.76 15.15 -3.13
C THR A 123 12.03 13.93 -2.60
N ILE A 124 12.54 12.75 -2.93
CA ILE A 124 12.08 11.48 -2.38
C ILE A 124 12.12 11.55 -0.86
N VAL A 125 10.98 11.26 -0.22
CA VAL A 125 10.87 11.15 1.24
C VAL A 125 10.95 9.67 1.61
N ILE A 126 11.81 9.35 2.57
CA ILE A 126 11.94 8.01 3.13
C ILE A 126 11.43 8.05 4.57
N GLU A 127 10.38 7.29 4.85
CA GLU A 127 9.91 7.01 6.21
C GLU A 127 10.64 5.76 6.71
N GLU A 128 11.33 5.87 7.84
CA GLU A 128 12.03 4.74 8.47
C GLU A 128 11.20 4.14 9.60
N GLY A 129 11.48 2.88 9.97
CA GLY A 129 10.83 2.24 11.11
C GLY A 129 9.38 1.83 10.84
N VAL A 130 8.96 1.70 9.58
CA VAL A 130 7.61 1.27 9.21
C VAL A 130 7.41 -0.18 9.65
N GLN A 131 6.46 -0.39 10.56
CA GLN A 131 6.21 -1.69 11.18
C GLN A 131 5.39 -2.61 10.25
N TRP A 132 5.56 -3.93 10.43
CA TRP A 132 4.84 -4.95 9.67
C TRP A 132 3.32 -4.79 9.69
N ASP A 133 2.73 -4.34 10.80
CA ASP A 133 1.29 -4.17 10.96
C ASP A 133 0.73 -3.00 10.13
N ARG A 134 1.59 -2.11 9.62
CA ARG A 134 1.21 -0.97 8.77
C ARG A 134 1.30 -1.27 7.29
N VAL A 135 1.87 -2.40 6.90
CA VAL A 135 2.11 -2.74 5.50
C VAL A 135 0.97 -3.62 5.00
N ARG A 136 0.43 -3.28 3.82
CA ARG A 136 -0.49 -4.14 3.09
C ARG A 136 -0.08 -4.27 1.62
N THR A 137 -0.51 -5.36 1.00
CA THR A 137 -0.43 -5.49 -0.45
C THR A 137 -1.41 -4.49 -1.09
N PRO A 138 -1.04 -3.81 -2.20
CA PRO A 138 -1.97 -2.94 -2.90
C PRO A 138 -3.20 -3.74 -3.36
N PRO A 139 -4.42 -3.30 -3.02
CA PRO A 139 -5.65 -4.05 -3.32
C PRO A 139 -5.98 -4.02 -4.82
N VAL A 140 -5.45 -3.04 -5.54
CA VAL A 140 -5.67 -2.82 -6.97
C VAL A 140 -4.34 -2.55 -7.67
N ASP A 141 -4.22 -2.99 -8.92
CA ASP A 141 -3.05 -2.76 -9.78
C ASP A 141 -3.21 -1.43 -10.54
N THR A 142 -3.38 -0.33 -9.82
CA THR A 142 -3.55 1.01 -10.37
C THR A 142 -2.31 1.83 -10.08
N LEU A 143 -1.82 2.62 -11.05
CA LEU A 143 -0.66 3.49 -10.81
C LEU A 143 -1.03 4.65 -9.87
N ALA A 144 -0.04 5.16 -9.16
CA ALA A 144 -0.23 6.16 -8.10
C ALA A 144 -0.97 7.43 -8.54
N HIS A 145 -0.87 7.84 -9.81
CA HIS A 145 -1.56 9.03 -10.38
C HIS A 145 -2.77 8.68 -11.24
N GLU A 146 -3.10 7.40 -11.40
CA GLU A 146 -4.22 6.96 -12.21
C GLU A 146 -5.51 6.87 -11.40
N LEU A 147 -6.58 7.36 -12.02
CA LEU A 147 -7.92 7.26 -11.46
C LEU A 147 -8.37 5.79 -11.51
N HIS A 148 -8.73 5.23 -10.36
CA HIS A 148 -9.31 3.91 -10.29
C HIS A 148 -10.73 3.91 -10.87
N VAL A 149 -11.05 2.89 -11.68
CA VAL A 149 -12.37 2.75 -12.30
C VAL A 149 -13.32 2.11 -11.29
N SER A 150 -14.26 2.90 -10.76
CA SER A 150 -15.25 2.44 -9.79
C SER A 150 -16.35 1.58 -10.45
N ASP A 151 -16.33 0.27 -10.23
CA ASP A 151 -17.36 -0.66 -10.71
C ASP A 151 -18.52 -0.86 -9.71
N CYS A 152 -18.34 -0.42 -8.46
CA CYS A 152 -19.27 -0.71 -7.37
C CYS A 152 -20.35 0.37 -7.11
N LEU A 153 -20.29 1.52 -7.81
CA LEU A 153 -21.08 2.72 -7.42
C LEU A 153 -22.59 2.49 -7.39
N HIS A 154 -23.14 1.66 -8.27
CA HIS A 154 -24.58 1.36 -8.30
C HIS A 154 -25.02 0.41 -7.19
N ASP A 155 -24.10 -0.38 -6.64
CA ASP A 155 -24.38 -1.38 -5.61
C ASP A 155 -24.21 -0.85 -4.18
N LEU A 156 -23.61 0.35 -4.04
CA LEU A 156 -23.40 0.98 -2.75
C LEU A 156 -24.72 1.38 -2.08
N GLN A 157 -24.85 1.03 -0.81
CA GLN A 157 -25.98 1.36 0.05
C GLN A 157 -25.51 1.78 1.44
N PRO A 158 -26.32 2.54 2.19
CA PRO A 158 -25.95 2.95 3.55
C PRO A 158 -25.48 1.78 4.42
N GLY A 159 -24.41 2.02 5.17
CA GLY A 159 -23.73 1.01 5.99
C GLY A 159 -22.60 0.27 5.28
N ASP A 160 -22.50 0.32 3.95
CA ASP A 160 -21.37 -0.28 3.22
C ASP A 160 -20.04 0.38 3.61
N HIS A 161 -18.98 -0.41 3.58
CA HIS A 161 -17.60 0.03 3.80
C HIS A 161 -16.92 0.26 2.46
N VAL A 162 -16.18 1.37 2.33
CA VAL A 162 -15.53 1.75 1.06
C VAL A 162 -14.12 2.28 1.30
N GLU A 163 -13.33 2.23 0.25
CA GLU A 163 -12.19 3.10 0.10
C GLU A 163 -12.38 4.03 -1.10
N ILE A 164 -12.01 5.29 -0.93
CA ILE A 164 -12.03 6.30 -1.99
C ILE A 164 -10.62 6.86 -2.18
N GLN A 165 -10.22 7.03 -3.43
CA GLN A 165 -9.01 7.74 -3.78
C GLN A 165 -9.15 9.20 -3.37
N TRP A 166 -8.13 9.76 -2.73
CA TRP A 166 -8.06 11.20 -2.48
C TRP A 166 -6.66 11.73 -2.74
N ARG A 167 -6.57 12.97 -3.24
CA ARG A 167 -5.31 13.72 -3.34
C ARG A 167 -5.52 15.20 -3.08
N ARG A 168 -4.50 15.86 -2.56
CA ARG A 168 -4.56 17.30 -2.26
C ARG A 168 -4.64 18.17 -3.51
N ASN A 169 -3.84 17.82 -4.54
CA ASN A 169 -3.84 18.47 -5.84
C ASN A 169 -3.34 17.49 -6.91
N LYS A 170 -3.37 17.90 -8.18
CA LYS A 170 -3.04 17.04 -9.32
C LYS A 170 -1.57 16.61 -9.42
N GLU A 171 -0.66 17.25 -8.69
CA GLU A 171 0.75 16.83 -8.62
C GLU A 171 0.97 15.66 -7.65
N PHE A 172 0.10 15.53 -6.65
CA PHE A 172 0.17 14.44 -5.69
C PHE A 172 -0.42 13.15 -6.26
N PRO A 173 0.18 11.99 -5.94
CA PRO A 173 -0.48 10.72 -6.18
C PRO A 173 -1.72 10.60 -5.31
N TYR A 174 -2.64 9.73 -5.71
CA TYR A 174 -3.74 9.31 -4.87
C TYR A 174 -3.23 8.47 -3.70
N GLY A 175 -3.83 8.65 -2.54
CA GLY A 175 -3.90 7.60 -1.51
C GLY A 175 -5.33 7.09 -1.41
N TRP A 176 -5.57 6.18 -0.48
CA TRP A 176 -6.90 5.61 -0.22
C TRP A 176 -7.39 5.95 1.17
N TRP A 177 -8.60 6.49 1.25
CA TRP A 177 -9.27 6.84 2.50
C TRP A 177 -10.41 5.87 2.73
N TYR A 178 -10.42 5.29 3.92
CA TYR A 178 -11.50 4.44 4.36
C TYR A 178 -12.67 5.30 4.85
N GLY A 179 -13.88 4.87 4.50
CA GLY A 179 -15.12 5.49 4.97
C GLY A 179 -16.31 4.54 4.86
N ASN A 180 -17.48 5.08 5.20
CA ASN A 180 -18.75 4.39 5.14
C ASN A 180 -19.71 5.09 4.20
N VAL A 181 -20.64 4.35 3.60
CA VAL A 181 -21.78 4.96 2.92
C VAL A 181 -22.79 5.40 3.96
N GLY A 182 -23.08 6.70 3.98
CA GLY A 182 -24.09 7.30 4.85
C GLY A 182 -25.47 7.37 4.21
N HIS A 183 -26.43 7.86 4.99
CA HIS A 183 -27.75 8.22 4.48
C HIS A 183 -27.75 9.64 3.88
N LEU A 184 -28.65 9.87 2.92
CA LEU A 184 -28.99 11.22 2.47
C LEU A 184 -29.62 12.01 3.61
N GLU A 185 -29.45 13.33 3.61
CA GLU A 185 -30.05 14.20 4.65
C GLU A 185 -31.57 14.12 4.69
N SER A 186 -32.21 13.88 3.54
CA SER A 186 -33.64 13.69 3.43
C SER A 186 -34.12 12.29 3.88
N CYS A 187 -33.21 11.38 4.23
CA CYS A 187 -33.53 10.03 4.65
C CYS A 187 -33.40 9.89 6.17
N ASN A 188 -34.45 9.39 6.81
CA ASN A 188 -34.50 9.18 8.26
C ASN A 188 -33.86 7.86 8.72
N GLY A 189 -33.11 7.16 7.85
CA GLY A 189 -32.49 5.88 8.17
C GLY A 189 -33.44 4.69 8.29
N ASN A 190 -34.73 4.84 8.00
CA ASN A 190 -35.68 3.73 8.08
C ASN A 190 -35.43 2.72 6.95
N GLU A 191 -35.10 1.48 7.31
CA GLU A 191 -34.78 0.40 6.37
C GLU A 191 -35.88 0.13 5.33
N HIS A 192 -37.16 0.27 5.71
CA HIS A 192 -38.29 -0.01 4.81
C HIS A 192 -38.59 1.11 3.82
N TYR A 193 -38.14 2.34 4.10
CA TYR A 193 -38.41 3.52 3.27
C TYR A 193 -37.14 4.17 2.72
N CYS A 194 -35.98 3.55 2.94
CA CYS A 194 -34.70 4.06 2.47
C CYS A 194 -34.60 3.95 0.94
N ARG A 195 -34.45 5.11 0.28
CA ARG A 195 -34.21 5.21 -1.18
C ARG A 195 -32.80 5.69 -1.53
N CYS A 196 -31.88 5.65 -0.57
CA CYS A 196 -30.50 6.14 -0.78
C CYS A 196 -29.73 5.31 -1.82
N LYS A 197 -30.05 4.01 -1.96
CA LYS A 197 -29.43 3.15 -2.98
C LYS A 197 -29.81 3.57 -4.41
N THR A 198 -31.05 4.00 -4.61
CA THR A 198 -31.57 4.37 -5.94
C THR A 198 -31.37 5.83 -6.28
N SER A 199 -30.85 6.65 -5.35
CA SER A 199 -30.50 8.03 -5.61
C SER A 199 -29.18 8.11 -6.38
N ASP A 200 -29.09 9.03 -7.33
CA ASP A 200 -27.82 9.36 -8.00
C ASP A 200 -26.80 9.97 -7.02
N THR A 201 -27.24 10.48 -5.89
CA THR A 201 -26.37 11.05 -4.86
C THR A 201 -25.96 9.98 -3.86
N LEU A 202 -24.65 9.83 -3.67
CA LEU A 202 -24.03 8.98 -2.66
C LEU A 202 -23.39 9.87 -1.59
N VAL A 203 -23.62 9.55 -0.32
CA VAL A 203 -22.97 10.24 0.81
C VAL A 203 -21.91 9.32 1.40
N LEU A 204 -20.69 9.82 1.52
CA LEU A 204 -19.62 9.17 2.26
C LEU A 204 -19.45 9.82 3.63
N GLU A 205 -19.25 8.98 4.63
CA GLU A 205 -19.04 9.36 6.01
C GLU A 205 -17.67 8.88 6.49
N PHE A 206 -16.89 9.84 6.96
CA PHE A 206 -15.58 9.67 7.55
C PHE A 206 -15.71 9.91 9.06
N ASN A 207 -16.21 8.90 9.76
CA ASN A 207 -16.58 8.99 11.18
C ASN A 207 -15.39 9.20 12.13
N GLN A 208 -14.15 9.13 11.62
CA GLN A 208 -12.95 9.54 12.34
C GLN A 208 -12.88 11.06 12.61
N TYR A 209 -13.65 11.88 11.88
CA TYR A 209 -13.70 13.33 12.07
C TYR A 209 -14.90 13.78 12.90
N ALA A 210 -14.74 14.84 13.68
CA ALA A 210 -15.82 15.44 14.48
C ALA A 210 -17.03 15.88 13.64
N HIS A 211 -18.22 15.92 14.25
CA HIS A 211 -19.50 16.18 13.55
C HIS A 211 -19.54 17.51 12.77
N GLY A 212 -18.81 18.54 13.23
CA GLY A 212 -18.71 19.83 12.54
C GLY A 212 -17.60 19.91 11.48
N SER A 213 -16.80 18.86 11.31
CA SER A 213 -15.69 18.87 10.35
C SER A 213 -16.22 18.78 8.92
N ARG A 214 -15.75 19.70 8.07
CA ARG A 214 -15.94 19.64 6.61
C ARG A 214 -15.42 18.33 5.98
N TRP A 215 -14.47 17.67 6.63
CA TRP A 215 -13.88 16.41 6.16
C TRP A 215 -14.71 15.19 6.52
N ARG A 216 -15.75 15.35 7.36
CA ARG A 216 -16.57 14.24 7.84
C ARG A 216 -17.48 13.67 6.76
N ARG A 217 -17.97 14.49 5.84
CA ARG A 217 -18.92 14.05 4.81
C ARG A 217 -18.44 14.50 3.44
N ALA A 218 -18.52 13.59 2.48
CA ALA A 218 -18.35 13.90 1.07
C ALA A 218 -19.59 13.46 0.29
N VAL A 219 -19.96 14.22 -0.72
CA VAL A 219 -21.08 13.90 -1.60
C VAL A 219 -20.50 13.54 -2.96
N ILE A 220 -20.89 12.37 -3.47
CA ILE A 220 -20.40 11.79 -4.72
C ILE A 220 -21.58 11.54 -5.64
N ASN A 221 -21.43 11.84 -6.93
CA ASN A 221 -22.43 11.48 -7.93
C ASN A 221 -22.18 10.05 -8.43
N ARG A 222 -23.20 9.18 -8.43
CA ARG A 222 -23.10 7.81 -8.96
C ARG A 222 -23.00 7.78 -10.48
N LYS A 223 -23.59 8.76 -11.18
CA LYS A 223 -23.62 8.83 -12.65
C LYS A 223 -22.34 9.49 -13.15
N ASP A 224 -21.65 8.79 -14.05
CA ASP A 224 -20.46 9.29 -14.73
C ASP A 224 -19.36 9.79 -13.78
N HIS A 225 -19.26 9.18 -12.59
CA HIS A 225 -18.31 9.60 -11.55
C HIS A 225 -16.89 9.68 -12.10
N ARG A 226 -16.29 10.85 -11.92
CA ARG A 226 -14.88 11.12 -12.23
C ARG A 226 -14.20 11.67 -10.99
N GLU A 227 -12.97 12.09 -11.14
CA GLU A 227 -12.36 12.92 -10.11
C GLU A 227 -13.17 14.21 -9.91
N GLU A 228 -13.62 14.44 -8.68
CA GLU A 228 -14.38 15.62 -8.27
C GLU A 228 -13.71 16.29 -7.06
N GLY A 229 -13.78 17.62 -6.97
CA GLY A 229 -13.21 18.36 -5.84
C GLY A 229 -12.46 19.62 -6.27
N ASN A 230 -11.70 20.18 -5.35
CA ASN A 230 -10.97 21.44 -5.54
C ASN A 230 -9.72 21.50 -4.65
N GLU A 231 -8.87 22.52 -4.81
CA GLU A 231 -7.63 22.62 -4.03
C GLU A 231 -7.81 22.85 -2.52
N THR A 232 -9.01 23.29 -2.12
CA THR A 232 -9.37 23.47 -0.71
C THR A 232 -9.70 22.10 -0.10
N ASP A 233 -10.66 21.38 -0.69
CA ASP A 233 -11.21 20.10 -0.19
C ASP A 233 -10.41 18.87 -0.66
N GLY A 234 -9.42 19.08 -1.53
CA GLY A 234 -8.79 18.01 -2.29
C GLY A 234 -9.75 17.42 -3.33
N PHE A 235 -9.25 16.40 -3.99
CA PHE A 235 -9.89 15.73 -5.11
C PHE A 235 -10.19 14.29 -4.73
N TYR A 236 -11.46 13.91 -4.80
CA TYR A 236 -11.99 12.57 -4.59
C TYR A 236 -12.08 11.86 -5.94
N GLY A 237 -11.45 10.69 -6.03
CA GLY A 237 -11.31 9.93 -7.26
C GLY A 237 -12.10 8.62 -7.24
N GLY A 238 -11.44 7.55 -7.69
CA GLY A 238 -12.03 6.23 -7.81
C GLY A 238 -12.40 5.62 -6.46
N MET A 239 -13.34 4.70 -6.48
CA MET A 239 -13.92 4.08 -5.29
C MET A 239 -13.96 2.58 -5.44
N ARG A 240 -13.76 1.88 -4.32
CA ARG A 240 -13.99 0.44 -4.23
C ARG A 240 -14.82 0.11 -2.99
N LYS A 241 -15.68 -0.90 -3.13
CA LYS A 241 -16.43 -1.48 -2.02
C LYS A 241 -15.58 -2.51 -1.29
N LEU A 242 -15.57 -2.46 0.03
CA LEU A 242 -14.89 -3.44 0.87
C LEU A 242 -15.86 -4.58 1.20
N HIS A 243 -15.54 -5.78 0.70
CA HIS A 243 -16.31 -7.00 0.99
C HIS A 243 -15.64 -7.88 2.04
N ASP A 244 -14.30 -7.81 2.13
CA ASP A 244 -13.51 -8.65 3.02
C ASP A 244 -13.62 -8.15 4.47
N LYS A 245 -14.10 -9.03 5.36
CA LYS A 245 -14.25 -8.75 6.79
C LYS A 245 -12.91 -8.54 7.47
N ASP A 246 -11.83 -9.17 7.01
CA ASP A 246 -10.50 -9.02 7.58
C ASP A 246 -9.93 -7.64 7.25
N GLU A 247 -10.15 -7.16 6.02
CA GLU A 247 -9.76 -5.80 5.60
C GLU A 247 -10.54 -4.73 6.38
N ILE A 248 -11.85 -4.89 6.53
CA ILE A 248 -12.68 -3.99 7.34
C ILE A 248 -12.23 -4.02 8.81
N SER A 249 -11.93 -5.20 9.36
CA SER A 249 -11.47 -5.35 10.74
C SER A 249 -10.10 -4.68 10.93
N LYS A 250 -9.22 -4.76 9.93
CA LYS A 250 -7.92 -4.08 9.96
C LYS A 250 -8.09 -2.56 10.03
N TRP A 251 -9.00 -1.99 9.24
CA TRP A 251 -9.32 -0.56 9.33
C TRP A 251 -9.90 -0.17 10.70
N LYS A 252 -10.79 -0.99 11.26
CA LYS A 252 -11.35 -0.76 12.60
C LYS A 252 -10.30 -0.82 13.72
N GLN A 253 -9.26 -1.62 13.57
CA GLN A 253 -8.14 -1.65 14.52
C GLN A 253 -7.25 -0.41 14.44
N LEU A 254 -7.23 0.27 13.29
CA LEU A 254 -6.52 1.53 13.07
C LEU A 254 -7.35 2.75 13.47
N TRP A 255 -8.54 2.53 14.06
CA TRP A 255 -9.42 3.61 14.47
C TRP A 255 -8.80 4.40 15.62
N PRO A 256 -8.86 5.75 15.58
CA PRO A 256 -8.35 6.56 16.68
C PRO A 256 -9.10 6.25 17.99
N PRO A 257 -8.41 6.21 19.14
CA PRO A 257 -9.03 5.90 20.43
C PRO A 257 -10.08 6.94 20.88
N GLY A 258 -10.22 8.06 20.17
CA GLY A 258 -11.27 9.07 20.38
C GLY A 258 -11.60 9.84 19.10
N ILE A 259 -12.75 10.51 19.08
CA ILE A 259 -13.10 11.49 18.04
C ILE A 259 -12.29 12.75 18.34
N LEU A 260 -11.37 13.12 17.45
CA LEU A 260 -10.52 14.29 17.64
C LEU A 260 -11.27 15.55 17.14
N GLU A 261 -11.35 16.55 18.03
CA GLU A 261 -11.93 17.88 17.80
C GLU A 261 -11.09 18.74 16.85
#